data_AF-A0A848TFJ7-F1
#
_entry.id   AF-A0A848TFJ7-F1
#
_cell.length_a   1.000
_cell.length_b   1.000
_cell.length_c   1.000
_cell.angle_alpha   90.00
_cell.angle_beta   90.00
_cell.angle_gamma   90.00
#
_symmetry.space_group_name_H-M   'P 1'
#
loop_
_entity.id
_entity.type
_entity.pdbx_description
1 polymer ?
#
loop_
_entity_poly.entity_id
_entity_poly.type
_entity_poly.pdbx_seq_one_letter_code
_entity_poly.pdbx_strand_id
1 'polypeptide(L)'
;MSDDPKTLVSTDWLADHLKDPDLRIFDASWYLPDMNRDAKAEYDAGHIPGARFFDIDEISDQRSALPHMVPPSEKFISRMRAMGVGDGHQVVVYDGAGMFSAARVWWLFRLMGKSDIAVLDGGYPKWLAEGREVEDMA
;
A
#
# COMPACT_ATOMS: atom_id res chain seq x y z
N MET A 1 14.88 6.64 13.26
CA MET A 1 13.76 7.60 13.23
C MET A 1 12.75 7.16 14.28
N SER A 2 11.92 8.06 14.82
CA SER A 2 10.79 7.64 15.64
C SER A 2 9.65 7.26 14.71
N ASP A 3 8.99 6.13 14.95
CA ASP A 3 7.81 5.73 14.20
C ASP A 3 6.64 6.70 14.46
N ASP A 4 5.94 7.07 13.40
CA ASP A 4 4.66 7.79 13.44
C ASP A 4 3.64 7.04 12.56
N PRO A 5 2.70 6.28 13.17
CA PRO A 5 1.67 5.53 12.45
C PRO A 5 0.76 6.38 11.55
N LYS A 6 0.83 7.71 11.57
CA LYS A 6 0.07 8.60 10.66
C LYS A 6 0.85 9.08 9.45
N THR A 7 2.15 8.81 9.39
CA THR A 7 3.01 9.31 8.31
C THR A 7 4.01 8.28 7.83
N LEU A 8 4.82 7.73 8.73
CA LEU A 8 5.96 6.89 8.38
C LEU A 8 6.25 5.89 9.51
N VAL A 9 6.29 4.61 9.19
CA VAL A 9 6.65 3.53 10.14
C VAL A 9 7.81 2.71 9.61
N SER A 10 8.67 2.23 10.49
CA SER A 10 9.79 1.36 10.17
C SER A 10 9.35 -0.07 9.86
N THR A 11 10.26 -0.82 9.25
CA THR A 11 10.13 -2.27 9.03
C THR A 11 10.12 -3.07 10.33
N ASP A 12 10.79 -2.59 11.39
CA ASP A 12 10.70 -3.13 12.74
C ASP A 12 9.28 -2.97 13.32
N TRP A 13 8.75 -1.74 13.27
CA TRP A 13 7.38 -1.46 13.71
C TRP A 13 6.38 -2.36 12.98
N LEU A 14 6.46 -2.45 11.65
CA LEU A 14 5.53 -3.27 10.89
C LEU A 14 5.64 -4.76 11.28
N ALA A 15 6.85 -5.28 11.45
CA ALA A 15 7.06 -6.68 11.86
C ALA A 15 6.46 -7.00 13.23
N ASP A 16 6.56 -6.08 14.19
CA ASP A 16 6.00 -6.24 15.53
C ASP A 16 4.45 -6.24 15.54
N HIS A 17 3.82 -5.61 14.53
CA HIS A 17 2.37 -5.41 14.45
C HIS A 17 1.69 -6.31 13.38
N LEU A 18 2.40 -7.20 12.69
CA LEU A 18 1.85 -8.05 11.62
C LEU A 18 0.60 -8.86 12.04
N LYS A 19 0.49 -9.17 13.34
CA LYS A 19 -0.61 -9.99 13.89
C LYS A 19 -1.76 -9.16 14.43
N ASP A 20 -1.68 -7.84 14.35
CA ASP A 20 -2.71 -6.95 14.85
C ASP A 20 -3.97 -7.04 13.97
N PRO A 21 -5.14 -7.34 14.55
CA PRO A 21 -6.35 -7.63 13.78
C PRO A 21 -6.88 -6.41 13.02
N ASP A 22 -6.55 -5.22 13.49
CA ASP A 22 -6.92 -3.91 12.94
C ASP A 22 -5.86 -3.32 11.98
N LEU A 23 -4.75 -4.00 11.74
CA LEU A 23 -3.75 -3.60 10.75
C LEU A 23 -4.15 -4.05 9.34
N ARG A 24 -4.01 -3.15 8.36
CA ARG A 24 -4.14 -3.46 6.93
C ARG A 24 -2.90 -3.01 6.19
N ILE A 25 -2.33 -3.91 5.40
CA ILE A 25 -1.10 -3.66 4.66
C ILE A 25 -1.44 -3.63 3.17
N PHE A 26 -0.97 -2.61 2.47
CA PHE A 26 -1.13 -2.48 1.04
C PHE A 26 0.20 -2.45 0.32
N ASP A 27 0.31 -3.33 -0.68
CA ASP A 27 1.30 -3.18 -1.73
C ASP A 27 0.71 -2.24 -2.79
N ALA A 28 1.24 -1.03 -2.87
CA ALA A 28 0.84 -0.03 -3.85
C ALA A 28 1.82 0.07 -5.01
N SER A 29 2.55 -1.00 -5.32
CA SER A 29 3.51 -1.02 -6.42
C SER A 29 2.87 -0.63 -7.74
N TRP A 30 3.49 0.35 -8.38
CA TRP A 30 3.17 0.78 -9.73
C TRP A 30 4.47 1.25 -10.37
N TYR A 31 4.65 0.97 -11.66
CA TYR A 31 5.89 1.28 -12.37
C TYR A 31 5.59 1.99 -13.69
N LEU A 32 6.52 2.85 -14.11
CA LEU A 32 6.43 3.44 -15.44
C LEU A 32 6.60 2.35 -16.51
N PRO A 33 5.96 2.50 -17.68
CA PRO A 33 6.02 1.50 -18.75
C PRO A 33 7.45 1.15 -19.21
N ASP A 34 8.38 2.10 -19.13
CA ASP A 34 9.79 1.94 -19.52
C ASP A 34 10.63 1.16 -18.51
N MET A 35 10.14 0.98 -17.28
CA MET A 35 10.78 0.13 -16.28
C MET A 35 10.62 -1.37 -16.59
N ASN A 36 9.64 -1.73 -17.44
CA ASN A 36 9.36 -3.11 -17.86
C ASN A 36 9.22 -4.09 -16.68
N ARG A 37 8.52 -3.65 -15.63
CA ARG A 37 8.20 -4.43 -14.43
C ARG A 37 6.68 -4.63 -14.34
N ASP A 38 6.28 -5.80 -13.88
CA ASP A 38 4.88 -6.13 -13.63
C ASP A 38 4.64 -6.15 -12.12
N ALA A 39 4.03 -5.07 -11.60
CA ALA A 39 3.78 -4.92 -10.18
C ALA A 39 2.87 -6.03 -9.61
N LYS A 40 1.89 -6.50 -10.38
CA LYS A 40 0.97 -7.53 -9.92
C LYS A 40 1.65 -8.90 -9.88
N ALA A 41 2.43 -9.22 -10.91
CA ALA A 41 3.20 -10.46 -10.94
C ALA A 41 4.28 -10.49 -9.85
N GLU A 42 4.93 -9.36 -9.57
CA GLU A 42 5.89 -9.25 -8.46
C GLU A 42 5.24 -9.45 -7.09
N TYR A 43 4.09 -8.81 -6.85
CA TYR A 43 3.29 -9.05 -5.63
C TYR A 43 2.90 -10.52 -5.50
N ASP A 44 2.42 -11.16 -6.59
CA ASP A 44 2.03 -12.56 -6.57
C ASP A 44 3.20 -13.51 -6.28
N ALA A 45 4.41 -13.16 -6.72
CA ALA A 45 5.62 -13.92 -6.46
C ALA A 45 6.21 -13.68 -5.06
N GLY A 46 5.83 -12.61 -4.38
CA GLY A 46 6.27 -12.32 -3.03
C GLY A 46 5.82 -10.94 -2.54
N HIS A 47 5.19 -10.89 -1.37
CA HIS A 47 4.73 -9.68 -0.70
C HIS A 47 4.85 -9.80 0.82
N ILE A 48 4.65 -8.68 1.53
CA ILE A 48 4.63 -8.69 3.01
C ILE A 48 3.41 -9.51 3.49
N PRO A 49 3.55 -10.38 4.50
CA PRO A 49 2.45 -11.22 4.98
C PRO A 49 1.15 -10.46 5.27
N GLY A 50 0.03 -10.98 4.77
CA GLY A 50 -1.29 -10.35 4.90
C GLY A 50 -1.50 -9.07 4.09
N ALA A 51 -0.51 -8.63 3.29
CA ALA A 51 -0.66 -7.48 2.40
C ALA A 51 -1.64 -7.77 1.27
N ARG A 52 -2.35 -6.74 0.83
CA ARG A 52 -3.23 -6.79 -0.34
C ARG A 52 -2.67 -5.88 -1.43
N PHE A 53 -2.78 -6.30 -2.67
CA PHE A 53 -2.41 -5.45 -3.80
C PHE A 53 -3.41 -4.29 -3.97
N PHE A 54 -2.92 -3.06 -3.91
CA PHE A 54 -3.66 -1.84 -4.21
C PHE A 54 -3.35 -1.43 -5.66
N ASP A 55 -4.27 -1.77 -6.55
CA ASP A 55 -4.16 -1.40 -7.96
C ASP A 55 -4.51 0.08 -8.16
N ILE A 56 -3.49 0.92 -8.35
CA ILE A 56 -3.66 2.37 -8.55
C ILE A 56 -4.42 2.68 -9.85
N ASP A 57 -4.24 1.86 -10.88
CA ASP A 57 -4.97 2.02 -12.14
C ASP A 57 -6.44 1.70 -11.92
N GLU A 58 -6.77 0.57 -11.30
CA GLU A 58 -8.15 0.24 -10.96
C GLU A 58 -8.76 1.30 -10.04
N ILE A 59 -8.04 1.77 -9.01
CA ILE A 59 -8.54 2.71 -8.00
C ILE A 59 -8.27 4.17 -8.42
N SER A 60 -8.55 4.48 -9.69
CA SER A 60 -8.53 5.84 -10.26
C SER A 60 -9.87 6.22 -10.91
N ASP A 61 -10.03 7.49 -11.29
CA ASP A 61 -11.19 7.92 -12.10
C ASP A 61 -11.03 7.50 -13.56
N GLN A 62 -11.59 6.34 -13.87
CA GLN A 62 -11.61 5.72 -15.20
C GLN A 62 -12.44 6.50 -16.24
N ARG A 63 -13.14 7.57 -15.84
CA ARG A 63 -13.87 8.47 -16.77
C ARG A 63 -12.98 9.60 -17.29
N SER A 64 -11.85 9.84 -16.62
CA SER A 64 -10.88 10.85 -17.02
C SER A 64 -10.07 10.39 -18.21
N ALA A 65 -9.75 11.31 -19.13
CA ALA A 65 -8.76 11.07 -20.19
C ALA A 65 -7.31 11.15 -19.68
N LEU A 66 -7.10 11.67 -18.46
CA LEU A 66 -5.80 11.74 -17.78
C LEU A 66 -5.61 10.53 -16.86
N PRO A 67 -4.39 9.99 -16.73
CA PRO A 67 -4.09 8.83 -15.90
C PRO A 67 -4.12 9.17 -14.40
N HIS A 68 -4.38 8.15 -13.58
CA HIS A 68 -4.30 8.17 -12.10
C HIS A 68 -5.06 9.31 -11.40
N MET A 69 -6.11 9.84 -12.04
CA MET A 69 -6.94 10.88 -11.43
C MET A 69 -7.66 10.36 -10.19
N VAL A 70 -7.92 11.25 -9.23
CA VAL A 70 -8.61 10.92 -7.98
C VAL A 70 -9.94 10.23 -8.29
N PRO A 71 -10.17 9.00 -7.80
CA PRO A 71 -11.43 8.30 -8.04
C PRO A 71 -12.60 9.01 -7.35
N PRO A 72 -13.85 8.79 -7.82
CA PRO A 72 -15.03 9.14 -7.04
C PRO A 72 -14.96 8.54 -5.64
N SER A 73 -15.41 9.29 -4.64
CA SER A 73 -15.36 8.87 -3.24
C SER A 73 -16.05 7.53 -3.00
N GLU A 74 -17.17 7.28 -3.68
CA GLU A 74 -17.97 6.07 -3.60
C GLU A 74 -17.19 4.86 -4.11
N LYS A 75 -16.41 5.02 -5.19
CA LYS A 75 -15.55 3.97 -5.72
C LYS A 75 -14.44 3.65 -4.73
N PHE A 76 -13.75 4.67 -4.21
CA PHE A 76 -12.69 4.48 -3.23
C PHE A 76 -13.22 3.76 -1.98
N ILE A 77 -14.30 4.24 -1.38
CA ILE A 77 -14.92 3.64 -0.17
C ILE A 77 -15.34 2.19 -0.43
N SER A 78 -15.96 1.92 -1.58
CA SER A 78 -16.37 0.56 -1.95
C SER A 78 -15.18 -0.40 -2.03
N ARG A 79 -14.08 0.03 -2.67
CA ARG A 79 -12.84 -0.76 -2.78
C ARG A 79 -12.17 -0.95 -1.42
N MET A 80 -12.11 0.08 -0.58
CA MET A 80 -11.52 -0.01 0.75
C MET A 80 -12.27 -1.02 1.62
N ARG A 81 -13.61 -1.02 1.57
CA ARG A 81 -14.43 -2.01 2.26
C ARG A 81 -14.21 -3.43 1.75
N ALA A 82 -14.16 -3.62 0.43
CA ALA A 82 -13.85 -4.92 -0.17
C ALA A 82 -12.46 -5.43 0.24
N MET A 83 -11.51 -4.51 0.44
CA MET A 83 -10.17 -4.79 0.94
C MET A 83 -10.09 -4.87 2.48
N GLY A 84 -11.22 -4.89 3.19
CA GLY A 84 -11.28 -5.09 4.63
C GLY A 84 -10.83 -3.88 5.46
N VAL A 85 -10.80 -2.69 4.88
CA VAL A 85 -10.56 -1.44 5.61
C VAL A 85 -11.87 -0.96 6.22
N GLY A 86 -11.89 -0.83 7.54
CA GLY A 86 -12.98 -0.28 8.32
C GLY A 86 -12.52 0.92 9.14
N ASP A 87 -13.45 1.43 9.94
CA ASP A 87 -13.17 2.51 10.89
C ASP A 87 -12.21 2.00 11.98
N GLY A 88 -11.25 2.83 12.37
CA GLY A 88 -10.25 2.49 13.38
C GLY A 88 -9.09 1.60 12.91
N HIS A 89 -9.16 0.99 11.71
CA HIS A 89 -8.02 0.21 11.20
C HIS A 89 -6.80 1.09 10.92
N GLN A 90 -5.62 0.65 11.33
CA GLN A 90 -4.36 1.24 10.92
C GLN A 90 -3.99 0.73 9.53
N VAL A 91 -3.57 1.61 8.63
CA VAL A 91 -3.10 1.23 7.29
C VAL A 91 -1.60 1.46 7.17
N VAL A 92 -0.88 0.50 6.60
CA VAL A 92 0.51 0.68 6.17
C VAL A 92 0.59 0.41 4.69
N VAL A 93 1.20 1.33 3.95
CA VAL A 93 1.38 1.20 2.50
C VAL A 93 2.87 1.19 2.15
N TYR A 94 3.24 0.30 1.23
CA TYR A 94 4.59 0.22 0.69
C TYR A 94 4.55 0.09 -0.84
N ASP A 95 5.71 0.16 -1.48
CA ASP A 95 5.88 -0.21 -2.88
C ASP A 95 7.21 -0.93 -3.12
N GLY A 96 7.32 -1.61 -4.26
CA GLY A 96 8.48 -2.38 -4.69
C GLY A 96 9.62 -1.56 -5.31
N ALA A 97 9.53 -0.22 -5.31
CA ALA A 97 10.63 0.68 -5.63
C ALA A 97 11.24 1.33 -4.35
N GLY A 98 10.62 1.14 -3.19
CA GLY A 98 11.04 1.67 -1.90
C GLY A 98 10.41 3.01 -1.55
N MET A 99 10.33 3.93 -2.50
CA MET A 99 9.63 5.21 -2.36
C MET A 99 9.24 5.73 -3.74
N PHE A 100 8.07 5.35 -4.24
CA PHE A 100 7.58 5.80 -5.54
C PHE A 100 6.07 6.02 -5.54
N SER A 101 5.30 4.94 -5.52
CA SER A 101 3.84 4.95 -5.67
C SER A 101 3.10 4.87 -4.32
N ALA A 102 3.73 4.40 -3.25
CA ALA A 102 3.12 4.31 -1.92
C ALA A 102 2.64 5.67 -1.39
N ALA A 103 3.42 6.72 -1.63
CA ALA A 103 3.09 8.09 -1.21
C ALA A 103 1.79 8.61 -1.85
N ARG A 104 1.47 8.19 -3.08
CA ARG A 104 0.21 8.52 -3.77
C ARG A 104 -0.98 7.95 -3.03
N VAL A 105 -0.88 6.69 -2.60
CA VAL A 105 -1.95 6.00 -1.85
C VAL A 105 -2.09 6.60 -0.46
N TRP A 106 -0.99 6.85 0.26
CA TRP A 106 -1.02 7.58 1.54
C TRP A 106 -1.77 8.92 1.42
N TRP A 107 -1.43 9.73 0.41
CA TRP A 107 -2.11 11.00 0.15
C TRP A 107 -3.60 10.82 -0.18
N LEU A 108 -3.94 9.79 -0.96
CA LEU A 108 -5.32 9.53 -1.37
C LEU A 108 -6.21 9.18 -0.17
N PHE A 109 -5.73 8.35 0.75
CA PHE A 109 -6.46 8.05 1.99
C PHE A 109 -6.73 9.31 2.81
N ARG A 110 -5.72 10.19 2.95
CA ARG A 110 -5.86 11.46 3.68
C ARG A 110 -6.82 12.42 2.99
N LEU A 111 -6.79 12.49 1.66
CA LEU A 111 -7.75 13.25 0.88
C LEU A 111 -9.20 12.75 1.13
N MET A 112 -9.36 11.45 1.30
CA MET A 112 -10.64 10.79 1.59
C MET A 112 -11.02 10.84 3.09
N GLY A 113 -10.26 11.57 3.92
CA GLY A 113 -10.56 11.81 5.32
C GLY A 113 -10.06 10.75 6.30
N LYS A 114 -9.34 9.71 5.85
CA LYS A 114 -8.74 8.70 6.73
C LYS A 114 -7.27 9.04 6.99
N SER A 115 -6.95 9.34 8.26
CA SER A 115 -5.59 9.73 8.68
C SER A 115 -4.77 8.61 9.33
N ASP A 116 -5.39 7.48 9.65
CA ASP A 116 -4.72 6.31 10.25
C ASP A 116 -4.05 5.49 9.14
N ILE A 117 -3.05 6.10 8.50
CA ILE A 117 -2.27 5.53 7.42
C ILE A 117 -0.82 6.03 7.46
N ALA A 118 0.15 5.12 7.30
CA ALA A 118 1.56 5.43 7.18
C ALA A 118 2.20 4.78 5.94
N VAL A 119 3.28 5.37 5.46
CA VAL A 119 4.16 4.72 4.47
C VAL A 119 5.20 3.86 5.22
N LEU A 120 5.56 2.71 4.67
CA LEU A 120 6.65 1.89 5.18
C LEU A 120 8.01 2.50 4.78
N ASP A 121 8.81 2.91 5.76
CA ASP A 121 10.13 3.49 5.54
C ASP A 121 11.10 2.48 4.90
N GLY A 122 11.51 2.77 3.67
CA GLY A 122 12.35 1.91 2.83
C GLY A 122 11.60 0.88 1.99
N GLY A 123 10.27 0.80 2.14
CA GLY A 123 9.37 -0.05 1.36
C GLY A 123 9.76 -1.53 1.33
N TYR A 124 9.31 -2.23 0.28
CA TYR A 124 9.61 -3.65 0.11
C TYR A 124 11.10 -3.98 -0.04
N PRO A 125 11.93 -3.15 -0.73
CA PRO A 125 13.36 -3.44 -0.85
C PRO A 125 14.08 -3.55 0.51
N LYS A 126 13.76 -2.67 1.46
CA LYS A 126 14.34 -2.74 2.81
C LYS A 126 13.83 -3.95 3.59
N TRP A 127 12.54 -4.26 3.48
CA TRP A 127 11.93 -5.46 4.09
C TRP A 127 12.67 -6.74 3.67
N LEU A 128 12.94 -6.89 2.37
CA LEU A 128 13.71 -8.01 1.81
C LEU A 128 15.18 -7.98 2.26
N ALA A 129 15.83 -6.82 2.25
CA ALA A 129 17.23 -6.69 2.66
C ALA A 129 17.47 -7.08 4.13
N GLU A 130 16.44 -6.94 4.97
CA GLU A 130 16.44 -7.34 6.38
C GLU A 130 16.10 -8.83 6.58
N GLY A 131 15.84 -9.58 5.51
CA GLY A 131 15.56 -11.01 5.56
C GLY A 131 14.23 -11.36 6.24
N ARG A 132 13.27 -10.44 6.18
CA ARG A 132 11.96 -10.62 6.81
C ARG A 132 11.06 -11.57 6.01
N GLU A 133 10.06 -12.11 6.70
CA GLU A 133 9.09 -13.05 6.13
C GLU A 133 8.31 -12.44 4.95
N VAL A 134 8.02 -13.27 3.95
CA VAL A 134 7.20 -12.93 2.78
C VAL A 134 6.19 -14.03 2.52
N GLU A 135 5.05 -13.68 1.94
CA GLU A 135 4.02 -14.58 1.44
C GLU A 135 3.93 -14.47 -0.08
N ASP A 136 3.47 -15.52 -0.74
CA ASP A 136 3.17 -15.53 -2.18
C ASP A 136 1.71 -15.94 -2.41
N MET A 137 1.25 -15.87 -3.66
CA MET A 137 -0.12 -16.24 -4.05
C MET A 137 -0.18 -17.62 -4.73
N ALA A 138 0.81 -18.49 -4.51
CA ALA A 138 0.93 -19.80 -5.16
C ALA A 138 -0.10 -20.84 -4.66
#